data_AF-A0A5N6E8R4-F1
#
_entry.id   AF-A0A5N6E8R4-F1
#
_cell.length_a   1.000
_cell.length_b   1.000
_cell.length_c   1.000
_cell.angle_alpha   90.00
_cell.angle_beta   90.00
_cell.angle_gamma   90.00
#
_symmetry.space_group_name_H-M   'P 1'
#
loop_
_entity.id
_entity.type
_entity.pdbx_description
1 polymer ?
#
loop_
_entity_poly.entity_id
_entity_poly.type
_entity_poly.pdbx_seq_one_letter_code
_entity_poly.pdbx_strand_id
1 'polypeptide(L)'
;MAQVEWSPPITDERGKIYNYNRDYFGGPFFDDKGKFLYDDLIPTRKLEETVPSLETGDREAFLSFIKQMLAWLPEKRKTARELTEHPFLNE
;
A
#
# COMPACT_ATOMS: atom_id res chain seq x y z
N MET A 1 12.61 -0.41 -15.56
CA MET A 1 12.80 -1.07 -14.25
C MET A 1 13.74 -2.25 -14.43
N ALA A 2 14.77 -2.38 -13.58
CA ALA A 2 15.73 -3.48 -13.66
C ALA A 2 15.05 -4.82 -13.33
N GLN A 3 15.32 -5.86 -14.10
CA GLN A 3 14.92 -7.23 -13.78
C GLN A 3 15.82 -7.72 -12.64
N VAL A 4 15.22 -8.22 -11.56
CA VAL A 4 15.95 -8.85 -10.47
C VAL A 4 15.84 -10.35 -10.66
N GLU A 5 16.98 -10.99 -10.95
CA GLU A 5 17.09 -12.44 -10.94
C GLU A 5 17.10 -12.93 -9.49
N TRP A 6 16.25 -13.91 -9.19
CA TRP A 6 16.19 -14.53 -7.89
C TRP A 6 17.19 -15.68 -7.78
N SER A 7 17.91 -15.69 -6.65
CA SER A 7 18.82 -16.78 -6.29
C SER A 7 18.60 -17.15 -4.83
N PRO A 8 17.99 -18.32 -4.52
CA PRO A 8 17.53 -19.35 -5.47
C PRO A 8 16.25 -18.94 -6.25
N PRO A 9 15.94 -19.61 -7.37
CA PRO A 9 14.66 -19.46 -8.07
C PRO A 9 13.45 -19.82 -7.20
N ILE A 10 12.29 -19.24 -7.49
CA ILE A 10 11.04 -19.50 -6.75
C ILE A 10 10.20 -20.53 -7.50
N THR A 11 9.56 -21.43 -6.76
CA THR A 11 8.59 -22.41 -7.29
C THR A 11 7.20 -22.09 -6.79
N ASP A 12 6.20 -22.04 -7.67
CA ASP A 12 4.80 -21.84 -7.29
C ASP A 12 4.11 -23.14 -6.82
N GLU A 13 2.86 -23.02 -6.37
CA GLU A 13 2.04 -24.14 -5.90
C GLU A 13 1.78 -25.22 -6.97
N ARG A 14 2.03 -24.90 -8.25
CA ARG A 14 1.86 -25.79 -9.41
C ARG A 14 3.17 -26.44 -9.83
N GLY A 15 4.27 -26.18 -9.12
CA GLY A 15 5.59 -26.71 -9.42
C GLY A 15 6.33 -25.97 -10.54
N LYS A 16 5.83 -24.81 -11.01
CA LYS A 16 6.52 -24.03 -12.03
C LYS A 16 7.61 -23.16 -11.40
N ILE A 17 8.78 -23.17 -12.03
CA ILE A 17 9.99 -22.45 -11.56
C ILE A 17 10.09 -21.11 -12.26
N TYR A 18 10.44 -20.07 -11.51
CA TYR A 18 10.60 -18.70 -11.98
C TYR A 18 11.94 -18.14 -11.50
N ASN A 19 12.75 -17.69 -12.46
CA ASN A 19 14.05 -17.07 -12.19
C ASN A 19 13.94 -15.56 -11.99
N TYR A 20 12.89 -14.94 -12.53
CA TYR A 20 12.70 -13.49 -12.49
C TYR A 20 11.39 -13.14 -11.81
N ASN A 21 11.43 -12.08 -10.99
CA ASN A 21 10.25 -11.55 -10.32
C ASN A 21 9.11 -11.23 -11.31
N ARG A 22 9.45 -10.69 -12.50
CA ARG A 22 8.46 -10.33 -13.52
C ARG A 22 7.66 -11.53 -14.00
N ASP A 23 8.31 -12.67 -14.22
CA ASP A 23 7.66 -13.86 -14.77
C ASP A 23 6.72 -14.48 -13.73
N TYR A 24 7.09 -14.39 -12.46
CA TYR A 24 6.28 -14.87 -11.34
C TYR A 24 5.03 -13.99 -11.11
N PHE A 25 5.22 -12.67 -11.05
CA PHE A 25 4.11 -11.74 -10.77
C PHE A 25 3.29 -11.33 -12.00
N GLY A 26 3.77 -11.63 -13.22
CA GLY A 26 3.03 -11.34 -14.46
C GLY A 26 3.06 -9.87 -14.90
N GLY A 27 4.14 -9.14 -14.58
CA GLY A 27 4.31 -7.76 -15.05
C GLY A 27 4.49 -7.64 -16.58
N PRO A 28 4.59 -6.43 -17.16
CA PRO A 28 4.78 -5.14 -16.49
C PRO A 28 3.51 -4.58 -15.86
N PHE A 29 3.67 -3.82 -14.78
CA PHE A 29 2.57 -3.09 -14.12
C PHE A 29 2.54 -1.61 -14.48
N PHE A 30 3.66 -1.05 -14.94
CA PHE A 30 3.80 0.35 -15.30
C PHE A 30 4.46 0.50 -16.67
N ASP A 31 4.15 1.58 -17.37
CA ASP A 31 4.79 1.96 -18.63
C ASP A 31 6.19 2.57 -18.42
N ASP A 32 6.82 2.98 -19.52
CA ASP A 32 8.14 3.61 -19.55
C ASP A 32 8.15 5.00 -18.88
N LYS A 33 6.99 5.64 -18.71
CA LYS A 33 6.79 6.91 -18.01
C LYS A 33 6.41 6.71 -16.54
N GLY A 34 6.30 5.47 -16.07
CA GLY A 34 5.91 5.14 -14.70
C GLY A 34 4.39 5.24 -14.43
N LYS A 35 3.56 5.30 -15.47
CA LYS A 35 2.10 5.23 -15.34
C LYS A 35 1.67 3.79 -15.14
N PHE A 36 0.78 3.54 -14.18
CA PHE A 36 0.18 2.22 -13.99
C PHE A 36 -0.63 1.81 -15.23
N LEU A 37 -0.50 0.56 -15.66
CA LEU A 37 -1.11 0.08 -16.92
C LEU A 37 -2.58 -0.31 -16.78
N TYR A 38 -3.04 -0.56 -15.55
CA TYR A 38 -4.37 -1.10 -15.24
C TYR A 38 -5.21 -0.10 -14.44
N ASP A 39 -5.39 1.11 -14.98
CA ASP A 39 -6.13 2.19 -14.32
C ASP A 39 -7.56 1.76 -13.89
N ASP A 40 -8.16 0.82 -14.61
CA ASP A 40 -9.47 0.22 -14.33
C ASP A 40 -9.50 -0.62 -13.03
N LEU A 41 -8.34 -1.10 -12.56
CA LEU A 41 -8.21 -1.79 -11.28
C LEU A 41 -8.08 -0.82 -10.10
N ILE A 42 -7.84 0.47 -10.35
CA ILE A 42 -7.76 1.47 -9.28
C ILE A 42 -9.19 1.85 -8.87
N PRO A 43 -9.63 1.55 -7.64
CA PRO A 43 -10.98 1.87 -7.22
C PRO A 43 -11.18 3.38 -7.13
N THR A 44 -12.26 3.89 -7.70
CA THR A 44 -12.70 5.28 -7.55
C THR A 44 -13.32 5.48 -6.17
N ARG A 45 -12.49 5.53 -5.13
CA ARG A 45 -12.93 5.79 -3.75
C ARG A 45 -11.94 6.66 -2.99
N LYS A 46 -12.44 7.40 -2.01
CA LYS A 46 -11.64 8.16 -1.06
C LYS A 46 -11.41 7.35 0.22
N LEU A 47 -10.35 7.66 0.97
CA LEU A 47 -10.05 6.98 2.24
C LEU A 47 -11.18 7.19 3.26
N GLU A 48 -11.81 8.36 3.26
CA GLU A 48 -12.92 8.71 4.15
C GLU A 48 -14.16 7.83 3.92
N GLU A 49 -14.32 7.28 2.72
CA GLU A 49 -15.42 6.40 2.34
C GLU A 49 -15.18 4.95 2.77
N THR A 50 -13.96 4.58 3.20
CA THR A 50 -13.63 3.22 3.62
C THR A 50 -13.90 2.94 5.10
N VAL A 51 -14.39 3.93 5.85
CA VAL A 51 -14.68 3.85 7.29
C VAL A 51 -16.14 4.18 7.62
N PRO A 52 -17.13 3.50 6.99
CA PRO A 52 -18.55 3.83 7.16
C PRO A 52 -19.09 3.52 8.56
N SER A 53 -18.35 2.73 9.36
CA SER A 53 -18.75 2.31 10.69
C SER A 53 -18.51 3.35 11.80
N LEU A 54 -17.85 4.46 11.49
CA LEU A 54 -17.56 5.52 12.47
C LEU A 54 -18.56 6.67 12.33
N GLU A 55 -19.04 7.18 13.45
CA GLU A 55 -19.83 8.41 13.49
C GLU A 55 -19.00 9.60 12.98
N THR A 56 -19.64 10.66 12.47
CA THR A 56 -18.94 11.76 11.80
C THR A 56 -17.81 12.38 12.64
N GLY A 57 -18.03 12.57 13.95
CA GLY A 57 -17.01 13.12 14.87
C GLY A 57 -15.81 12.20 15.02
N ASP A 58 -16.05 10.95 15.43
CA ASP A 58 -15.01 9.92 15.57
C ASP A 58 -14.28 9.65 14.26
N ARG A 59 -14.99 9.75 13.14
CA ARG A 59 -14.43 9.55 11.79
C ARG A 59 -13.36 10.58 11.49
N GLU A 60 -13.58 11.86 11.79
CA GLU A 60 -12.60 12.91 11.53
C GLU A 60 -11.34 12.75 12.38
N ALA A 61 -11.51 12.49 13.68
CA ALA A 61 -10.40 12.22 14.60
C ALA A 61 -9.61 10.97 14.16
N PHE A 62 -10.29 9.88 13.84
CA PHE A 62 -9.66 8.66 13.34
C PHE A 62 -8.92 8.87 12.01
N LEU A 63 -9.53 9.60 11.07
CA LEU A 63 -8.91 9.89 9.78
C LEU A 63 -7.65 10.74 9.93
N SER A 64 -7.66 11.73 10.83
CA SER A 64 -6.47 12.54 11.13
C SER A 64 -5.31 11.70 11.70
N PHE A 65 -5.65 10.67 12.47
CA PHE A 65 -4.70 9.71 13.02
C PHE A 65 -4.12 8.77 11.95
N ILE A 66 -4.96 8.02 11.22
CA ILE A 66 -4.49 7.00 10.27
C ILE A 66 -3.74 7.59 9.08
N LYS A 67 -4.04 8.84 8.68
CA LYS A 67 -3.30 9.52 7.60
C LYS A 67 -1.81 9.68 7.93
N GLN A 68 -1.45 9.71 9.21
CA GLN A 68 -0.05 9.76 9.65
C GLN A 68 0.66 8.40 9.55
N MET A 69 -0.11 7.29 9.58
CA MET A 69 0.40 5.93 9.34
C MET A 69 0.50 5.61 7.85
N LEU A 70 -0.50 6.03 7.07
CA LEU A 70 -0.66 5.69 5.66
C LEU A 70 0.13 6.62 4.72
N ALA A 71 1.14 7.32 5.23
CA ALA A 71 2.02 8.15 4.42
C ALA A 71 2.91 7.27 3.52
N TRP A 72 2.86 7.54 2.21
CA TRP A 72 3.66 6.83 1.20
C TRP A 72 5.17 7.04 1.39
N LEU A 73 5.60 8.29 1.62
CA LEU A 73 6.99 8.61 1.89
C LEU A 73 7.35 8.19 3.32
N PRO A 74 8.35 7.30 3.51
CA PRO A 74 8.74 6.84 4.84
C PRO A 74 9.10 7.97 5.80
N GLU A 75 9.73 9.04 5.31
CA GLU A 75 10.18 10.19 6.12
C GLU A 75 9.01 11.02 6.65
N LYS A 76 7.84 10.92 5.99
CA LYS A 76 6.60 11.58 6.43
C LYS A 76 5.72 10.66 7.29
N ARG A 77 6.04 9.36 7.35
CA ARG A 77 5.27 8.38 8.10
C ARG A 77 5.66 8.46 9.57
N LYS A 78 4.67 8.68 10.43
CA LYS A 78 4.90 8.73 11.87
C LYS A 78 5.24 7.34 12.41
N THR A 79 6.20 7.31 13.33
CA THR A 79 6.58 6.10 14.06
C THR A 79 5.52 5.73 15.09
N ALA A 80 5.52 4.47 15.56
CA ALA A 80 4.61 4.03 16.61
C ALA A 80 4.69 4.91 17.87
N ARG A 81 5.91 5.34 18.26
CA ARG A 81 6.12 6.23 19.41
C ARG A 81 5.54 7.62 19.21
N GLU A 82 5.64 8.20 18.02
CA GLU A 82 5.03 9.51 17.77
C GLU A 82 3.50 9.40 17.68
N LEU A 83 2.99 8.28 17.16
CA LEU A 83 1.56 8.04 17.05
C LEU A 83 0.87 7.93 18.41
N THR A 84 1.55 7.46 19.46
CA THR A 84 0.98 7.42 20.83
C THR A 84 0.65 8.81 21.40
N GLU A 85 1.28 9.86 20.87
CA GLU A 85 1.02 11.25 21.29
C GLU A 85 -0.22 11.83 20.60
N HIS A 86 -0.84 11.11 19.66
CA HIS A 86 -1.99 11.60 18.91
C HIS A 86 -3.25 11.69 19.81
N PRO A 87 -4.04 12.78 19.74
CA PRO A 87 -5.23 12.97 20.58
C PRO A 87 -6.26 11.84 20.48
N PHE A 88 -6.45 11.27 19.28
CA PHE A 88 -7.35 10.14 19.05
C PHE A 88 -7.13 8.94 19.99
N LEU A 89 -5.91 8.71 20.49
CA LEU A 89 -5.62 7.59 21.39
C LEU A 89 -5.75 7.94 22.89
N ASN A 90 -5.96 9.22 23.22
CA ASN A 90 -5.97 9.74 24.59
C ASN A 90 -7.36 10.23 25.02
N GLU A 91 -8.40 9.91 24.25
CA GLU A 91 -9.81 10.12 24.60
C GLU A 91 -10.41 8.93 25.34
#